data_AF-A0A3B0BZ61-F1
#
_entry.id   AF-A0A3B0BZ61-F1
#
_cell.length_a   1.000
_cell.length_b   1.000
_cell.length_c   1.000
_cell.angle_alpha   90.00
_cell.angle_beta   90.00
_cell.angle_gamma   90.00
#
_symmetry.space_group_name_H-M   'P 1'
#
loop_
_entity.id
_entity.type
_entity.pdbx_description
1 polymer ?
#
loop_
_entity_poly.entity_id
_entity_poly.type
_entity_poly.pdbx_seq_one_letter_code
_entity_poly.pdbx_strand_id
1 'polypeptide(L)'
;MFSGPPPDAYASCRPDRARTPSAARDWCLVAAGFLLAFGLTSAVAVQILLTGHIDLPEWAVRYLPGMKAGFVVAAAALLPAHRWLGYSARELGLAARPRRSFPYGAAGAAAVAYLGMWIGFEVMRLFPSPGFAPDGRTGAGEQLVANLHGALVEEALLLALPMAVMTRLRWSWQAQLAVLTVLRVPFHLYYGYGALALCVIWMAGYVLVYRRTRLVWPFMLAHFVYNSAHADYLPPALRLLLGLAFWIGGVATLVRIVRFVRAAQ
;
A
#
# COMPACT_ATOMS: atom_id res chain seq x y z
N MET A 1 52.03 4.36 -14.69
CA MET A 1 52.31 3.50 -13.52
C MET A 1 51.26 3.78 -12.46
N PHE A 2 50.23 2.95 -12.37
CA PHE A 2 49.28 2.95 -11.26
C PHE A 2 49.42 1.60 -10.58
N SER A 3 49.91 1.62 -9.34
CA SER A 3 50.01 0.46 -8.46
C SER A 3 48.61 -0.06 -8.16
N GLY A 4 48.30 -1.25 -8.67
CA GLY A 4 47.04 -1.93 -8.39
C GLY A 4 46.97 -2.39 -6.92
N PRO A 5 45.76 -2.49 -6.34
CA PRO A 5 45.58 -3.00 -4.99
C PRO A 5 45.92 -4.50 -4.89
N PRO A 6 46.35 -4.97 -3.70
CA PRO A 6 46.83 -6.34 -3.50
C PRO A 6 45.73 -7.40 -3.63
N PRO A 7 46.05 -8.65 -4.04
CA PRO A 7 45.08 -9.64 -4.51
C PRO A 7 44.22 -10.35 -3.44
N ASP A 8 44.45 -10.13 -2.14
CA ASP A 8 44.05 -11.12 -1.12
C ASP A 8 42.96 -10.66 -0.12
N ALA A 9 42.23 -9.57 -0.40
CA ALA A 9 41.20 -9.05 0.53
C ALA A 9 39.77 -9.62 0.34
N TYR A 10 39.55 -10.60 -0.53
CA TYR A 10 38.22 -11.18 -0.83
C TYR A 10 38.01 -12.60 -0.31
N ALA A 11 38.86 -13.08 0.61
CA ALA A 11 38.68 -14.39 1.22
C ALA A 11 37.66 -14.34 2.38
N SER A 12 36.58 -15.12 2.21
CA SER A 12 35.68 -15.67 3.25
C SER A 12 34.43 -14.88 3.67
N CYS A 13 33.60 -14.48 2.71
CA CYS A 13 32.15 -14.55 2.92
C CYS A 13 31.65 -15.82 2.24
N ARG A 14 31.73 -16.96 2.94
CA ARG A 14 31.11 -18.21 2.48
C ARG A 14 29.62 -17.90 2.24
N PRO A 15 29.06 -18.18 1.04
CA PRO A 15 27.62 -18.10 0.85
C PRO A 15 26.99 -19.15 1.76
N ASP A 16 26.55 -18.67 2.91
CA ASP A 16 25.85 -19.47 3.89
C ASP A 16 24.65 -20.09 3.18
N ARG A 17 24.48 -21.40 3.39
CA ARG A 17 23.62 -22.29 2.61
C ARG A 17 22.35 -21.59 2.15
N ALA A 18 22.17 -21.49 0.83
CA ALA A 18 20.97 -21.01 0.18
C ALA A 18 19.77 -21.82 0.67
N ARG A 19 19.14 -21.38 1.77
CA ARG A 19 17.83 -21.88 2.18
C ARG A 19 16.90 -21.54 1.03
N THR A 20 16.45 -22.56 0.31
CA THR A 20 15.39 -22.40 -0.69
C THR A 20 14.24 -21.67 -0.02
N PRO A 21 13.84 -20.47 -0.51
CA PRO A 21 12.74 -19.72 0.07
C PRO A 21 11.52 -20.63 0.14
N SER A 22 10.98 -20.84 1.34
CA SER A 22 9.74 -21.60 1.48
C SER A 22 8.60 -20.61 1.25
N ALA A 23 8.01 -20.64 0.06
CA ALA A 23 6.86 -19.79 -0.28
C ALA A 23 5.74 -19.88 0.77
N ALA A 24 5.56 -21.06 1.38
CA ALA A 24 4.61 -21.26 2.48
C ALA A 24 4.92 -20.37 3.70
N ARG A 25 6.18 -20.28 4.14
CA ARG A 25 6.57 -19.43 5.28
C ARG A 25 6.35 -17.95 4.99
N ASP A 26 6.70 -17.53 3.78
CA ASP A 26 6.54 -16.15 3.33
C ASP A 26 5.05 -15.75 3.33
N TRP A 27 4.18 -16.61 2.79
CA TRP A 27 2.73 -16.38 2.77
C TRP A 27 2.07 -16.53 4.14
N CYS A 28 2.57 -17.41 5.02
CA CYS A 28 2.08 -17.49 6.40
C CYS A 28 2.29 -16.15 7.13
N LEU A 29 3.43 -15.48 6.91
CA LEU A 29 3.67 -14.16 7.51
C LEU A 29 2.72 -13.09 6.97
N VAL A 30 2.47 -13.08 5.65
CA VAL A 30 1.49 -12.17 5.04
C VAL A 30 0.08 -12.42 5.59
N ALA A 31 -0.35 -13.68 5.63
CA ALA A 31 -1.66 -14.06 6.14
C ALA A 31 -1.84 -13.71 7.63
N ALA A 32 -0.82 -13.98 8.45
CA ALA A 32 -0.84 -13.62 9.87
C ALA A 32 -0.91 -12.11 10.07
N GLY A 33 -0.09 -11.33 9.35
CA GLY A 33 -0.14 -9.87 9.39
C GLY A 33 -1.51 -9.32 8.96
N PHE A 34 -2.09 -9.89 7.90
CA PHE A 34 -3.42 -9.53 7.42
C PHE A 34 -4.49 -9.82 8.48
N LEU A 35 -4.55 -11.04 9.01
CA LEU A 35 -5.59 -11.44 9.97
C LEU A 35 -5.50 -10.61 11.27
N LEU A 36 -4.29 -10.35 11.77
CA LEU A 36 -4.09 -9.58 12.99
C LEU A 36 -4.44 -8.10 12.85
N ALA A 37 -4.15 -7.48 11.69
CA ALA A 37 -4.41 -6.05 11.48
C ALA A 37 -5.80 -5.77 10.87
N PHE A 38 -6.33 -6.68 10.05
CA PHE A 38 -7.51 -6.44 9.20
C PHE A 38 -8.59 -7.53 9.29
N GLY A 39 -8.41 -8.60 10.07
CA GLY A 39 -9.39 -9.67 10.17
C GLY A 39 -10.74 -9.18 10.72
N LEU A 40 -10.70 -8.45 11.83
CA LEU A 40 -11.91 -7.87 12.43
C LEU A 40 -12.54 -6.82 11.50
N THR A 41 -11.73 -5.95 10.89
CA THR A 41 -12.22 -4.90 10.00
C THR A 41 -12.88 -5.48 8.75
N SER A 42 -12.36 -6.60 8.23
CA SER A 42 -12.96 -7.36 7.15
C SER A 42 -14.29 -7.98 7.55
N ALA A 43 -14.40 -8.56 8.75
CA ALA A 43 -15.67 -9.11 9.24
C ALA A 43 -16.75 -8.02 9.37
N VAL A 44 -16.39 -6.84 9.92
CA VAL A 44 -17.28 -5.67 10.02
C VAL A 44 -17.72 -5.22 8.63
N ALA A 45 -16.79 -5.07 7.69
CA ALA A 45 -17.07 -4.62 6.33
C ALA A 45 -18.00 -5.59 5.57
N VAL A 46 -17.80 -6.90 5.74
CA VAL A 46 -18.69 -7.94 5.20
C VAL A 46 -20.08 -7.84 5.82
N GLN A 47 -20.19 -7.65 7.13
CA GLN A 47 -21.49 -7.48 7.79
C GLN A 47 -22.24 -6.27 7.23
N ILE A 48 -21.59 -5.11 7.14
CA ILE A 48 -22.17 -3.88 6.55
C ILE A 48 -22.69 -4.16 5.13
N LEU A 49 -21.91 -4.86 4.30
CA LEU A 49 -22.31 -5.20 2.95
C LEU A 49 -23.59 -6.06 2.93
N LEU A 50 -23.70 -7.03 3.84
CA LEU A 50 -24.80 -7.99 3.86
C LEU A 50 -26.08 -7.45 4.53
N THR A 51 -25.94 -6.58 5.53
CA THR A 51 -27.07 -6.17 6.38
C THR A 51 -27.38 -4.68 6.29
N GLY A 52 -26.49 -3.85 5.75
CA GLY A 52 -26.62 -2.39 5.73
C GLY A 52 -26.43 -1.70 7.08
N HIS A 53 -26.10 -2.44 8.15
CA HIS A 53 -25.91 -1.91 9.50
C HIS A 53 -24.79 -2.67 10.24
N ILE A 54 -24.27 -2.07 11.30
CA ILE A 54 -23.34 -2.74 12.22
C ILE A 54 -24.14 -3.28 13.40
N ASP A 55 -24.19 -4.60 13.52
CA ASP A 55 -24.70 -5.29 14.72
C ASP A 55 -23.50 -5.92 15.45
N LEU A 56 -22.64 -5.07 15.99
CA LEU A 56 -21.47 -5.47 16.77
C LEU A 56 -21.42 -4.70 18.08
N PRO A 57 -20.86 -5.32 19.14
CA PRO A 57 -20.63 -4.62 20.40
C PRO A 57 -19.83 -3.33 20.17
N GLU A 58 -20.15 -2.29 20.93
CA GLU A 58 -19.51 -0.98 20.81
C GLU A 58 -17.98 -1.02 20.86
N TRP A 59 -17.39 -1.95 21.63
CA TRP A 59 -15.94 -2.12 21.69
C TRP A 59 -15.31 -2.57 20.36
N ALA A 60 -16.05 -3.32 19.53
CA ALA A 60 -15.62 -3.73 18.19
C ALA A 60 -15.76 -2.57 17.19
N VAL A 61 -16.71 -1.66 17.43
CA VAL A 61 -16.95 -0.46 16.62
C VAL A 61 -15.96 0.67 16.95
N ARG A 62 -15.57 0.82 18.22
CA ARG A 62 -14.65 1.86 18.70
C ARG A 62 -13.18 1.66 18.31
N TYR A 63 -12.91 0.99 17.17
CA TYR A 63 -11.73 0.88 16.29
C TYR A 63 -10.33 1.41 16.70
N LEU A 64 -10.22 2.44 17.53
CA LEU A 64 -8.99 3.09 17.96
C LEU A 64 -7.94 2.14 18.57
N PRO A 65 -8.26 1.21 19.49
CA PRO A 65 -7.27 0.26 20.00
C PRO A 65 -6.77 -0.69 18.91
N GLY A 66 -7.66 -1.17 18.03
CA GLY A 66 -7.31 -2.04 16.90
C GLY A 66 -6.42 -1.34 15.86
N MET A 67 -6.75 -0.08 15.51
CA MET A 67 -5.90 0.74 14.64
C MET A 67 -4.51 0.97 15.25
N LYS A 68 -4.43 1.25 16.56
CA LYS A 68 -3.12 1.41 17.22
C LYS A 68 -2.31 0.11 17.21
N ALA A 69 -2.98 -1.03 17.44
CA ALA A 69 -2.35 -2.34 17.33
C ALA A 69 -1.80 -2.62 15.93
N GLY A 70 -2.44 -2.12 14.87
CA GLY A 70 -1.98 -2.23 13.48
C GLY A 70 -0.54 -1.74 13.27
N PHE A 71 -0.12 -0.65 13.92
CA PHE A 71 1.27 -0.17 13.84
C PHE A 71 2.27 -1.18 14.44
N VAL A 72 1.91 -1.77 15.58
CA VAL A 72 2.71 -2.81 16.24
C VAL A 72 2.77 -4.05 15.38
N VAL A 73 1.63 -4.48 14.81
CA VAL A 73 1.55 -5.63 13.89
C VAL A 73 2.40 -5.41 12.64
N ALA A 74 2.36 -4.22 12.04
CA ALA A 74 3.19 -3.88 10.89
C ALA A 74 4.69 -3.99 11.21
N ALA A 75 5.13 -3.40 12.32
CA ALA A 75 6.52 -3.51 12.76
C ALA A 75 6.90 -4.98 13.07
N ALA A 76 6.02 -5.70 13.77
CA ALA A 76 6.18 -7.09 14.14
C ALA A 76 6.11 -8.07 12.96
N ALA A 77 5.56 -7.67 11.80
CA ALA A 77 5.62 -8.46 10.57
C ALA A 77 6.90 -8.15 9.78
N LEU A 78 7.29 -6.88 9.67
CA LEU A 78 8.49 -6.47 8.95
C LEU A 78 9.79 -6.96 9.62
N LEU A 79 9.83 -7.03 10.95
CA LEU A 79 11.01 -7.48 11.68
C LEU A 79 11.34 -8.97 11.42
N PRO A 80 10.41 -9.94 11.57
CA PRO A 80 10.59 -11.32 11.14
C PRO A 80 10.84 -11.48 9.65
N ALA A 81 10.19 -10.69 8.79
CA ALA A 81 10.48 -10.70 7.36
C ALA A 81 11.98 -10.41 7.12
N HIS A 82 12.52 -9.41 7.81
CA HIS A 82 13.93 -9.08 7.71
C HIS A 82 14.85 -10.12 8.36
N ARG A 83 14.60 -10.45 9.64
CA ARG A 83 15.52 -11.25 10.47
C ARG A 83 15.45 -12.75 10.20
N TRP A 84 14.27 -13.29 9.87
CA TRP A 84 14.06 -14.74 9.77
C TRP A 84 13.86 -15.20 8.32
N LEU A 85 13.18 -14.39 7.50
CA LEU A 85 12.96 -14.68 6.08
C LEU A 85 14.00 -14.02 5.16
N GLY A 86 14.93 -13.23 5.73
CA GLY A 86 16.06 -12.66 5.00
C GLY A 86 15.67 -11.61 3.95
N TYR A 87 14.51 -10.94 4.10
CA TYR A 87 14.18 -9.81 3.24
C TYR A 87 15.06 -8.60 3.57
N SER A 88 15.79 -8.12 2.59
CA SER A 88 16.51 -6.86 2.69
C SER A 88 15.55 -5.67 2.71
N ALA A 89 15.97 -4.53 3.28
CA ALA A 89 15.22 -3.27 3.22
C ALA A 89 14.93 -2.85 1.76
N ARG A 90 15.76 -3.27 0.80
CA ARG A 90 15.53 -3.03 -0.63
C ARG A 90 14.41 -3.90 -1.20
N GLU A 91 14.32 -5.18 -0.83
CA GLU A 91 13.24 -6.07 -1.26
C GLU A 91 11.89 -5.64 -0.68
N LEU A 92 11.88 -5.15 0.57
CA LEU A 92 10.70 -4.55 1.20
C LEU A 92 10.36 -3.15 0.65
N GLY A 93 11.20 -2.59 -0.22
CA GLY A 93 11.02 -1.26 -0.81
C GLY A 93 11.22 -0.09 0.16
N LEU A 94 11.86 -0.32 1.31
CA LEU A 94 12.19 0.69 2.33
C LEU A 94 13.47 1.48 1.99
N ALA A 95 14.42 0.87 1.27
CA ALA A 95 15.73 1.47 0.98
C ALA A 95 16.11 1.40 -0.51
N ALA A 96 15.14 1.24 -1.42
CA ALA A 96 15.46 1.17 -2.85
C ALA A 96 15.88 2.55 -3.39
N ARG A 97 16.96 2.59 -4.18
CA ARG A 97 17.20 3.77 -5.02
C ARG A 97 16.20 3.70 -6.17
N PRO A 98 15.38 4.76 -6.41
CA PRO A 98 14.54 4.79 -7.58
C PRO A 98 15.44 4.55 -8.80
N ARG A 99 15.05 3.64 -9.69
CA ARG A 99 15.70 3.60 -11.01
C ARG A 99 15.63 5.02 -11.59
N ARG A 100 16.74 5.52 -12.14
CA ARG A 100 16.99 6.93 -12.56
C ARG A 100 16.02 7.48 -13.63
N SER A 101 14.80 6.96 -13.77
CA SER A 101 13.92 7.18 -14.90
C SER A 101 12.43 7.33 -14.57
N PHE A 102 11.99 7.34 -13.31
CA PHE A 102 10.61 7.76 -13.04
C PHE A 102 10.49 9.28 -13.19
N PRO A 103 9.59 9.82 -14.03
CA PRO A 103 9.50 11.26 -14.20
C PRO A 103 9.16 11.94 -12.87
N TYR A 104 9.92 12.98 -12.53
CA TYR A 104 9.83 13.67 -11.23
C TYR A 104 10.16 12.77 -10.01
N GLY A 105 10.88 11.67 -10.25
CA GLY A 105 11.37 10.77 -9.21
C GLY A 105 10.25 10.19 -8.36
N ALA A 106 10.47 10.16 -7.05
CA ALA A 106 9.51 9.57 -6.12
C ALA A 106 8.28 10.47 -5.84
N ALA A 107 8.40 11.78 -6.03
CA ALA A 107 7.25 12.69 -5.98
C ALA A 107 6.26 12.39 -7.12
N GLY A 108 6.76 12.22 -8.34
CA GLY A 108 5.94 11.78 -9.47
C GLY A 108 5.30 10.41 -9.23
N ALA A 109 6.04 9.50 -8.59
CA ALA A 109 5.51 8.18 -8.22
C ALA A 109 4.35 8.27 -7.23
N ALA A 110 4.47 9.10 -6.20
CA ALA A 110 3.40 9.35 -5.24
C ALA A 110 2.18 10.00 -5.92
N ALA A 111 2.41 10.94 -6.84
CA ALA A 111 1.33 11.61 -7.58
C ALA A 111 0.57 10.64 -8.50
N VAL A 112 1.25 9.73 -9.20
CA VAL A 112 0.59 8.69 -10.02
C VAL A 112 -0.13 7.66 -9.15
N ALA A 113 0.45 7.27 -8.01
CA ALA A 113 -0.20 6.39 -7.05
C ALA A 113 -1.49 7.02 -6.50
N TYR A 114 -1.45 8.30 -6.15
CA TYR A 114 -2.61 9.08 -5.73
C TYR A 114 -3.68 9.10 -6.82
N LEU A 115 -3.29 9.38 -8.08
CA LEU A 115 -4.22 9.41 -9.20
C LEU A 115 -4.93 8.06 -9.40
N GLY A 116 -4.21 6.94 -9.28
CA GLY A 116 -4.82 5.61 -9.38
C GLY A 116 -5.87 5.35 -8.31
N MET A 117 -5.59 5.74 -7.07
CA MET A 117 -6.54 5.65 -5.96
C MET A 117 -7.75 6.59 -6.17
N TRP A 118 -7.51 7.85 -6.55
CA TRP A 118 -8.57 8.81 -6.85
C TRP A 118 -9.53 8.29 -7.93
N ILE A 119 -9.01 7.81 -9.07
CA ILE A 119 -9.83 7.21 -10.13
C ILE A 119 -10.62 6.00 -9.58
N GLY A 120 -10.00 5.16 -8.77
CA GLY A 120 -10.67 4.01 -8.15
C GLY A 120 -11.89 4.44 -7.32
N PHE A 121 -11.76 5.50 -6.52
CA PHE A 121 -12.88 6.04 -5.73
C PHE A 121 -13.94 6.72 -6.59
N GLU A 122 -13.57 7.43 -7.65
CA GLU A 122 -14.56 7.99 -8.58
C GLU A 122 -15.37 6.90 -9.28
N VAL A 123 -14.71 5.81 -9.72
CA VAL A 123 -15.39 4.67 -10.35
C VAL A 123 -16.29 3.95 -9.35
N MET A 124 -15.85 3.80 -8.10
CA MET A 124 -16.66 3.21 -7.04
C MET A 124 -17.99 3.95 -6.83
N ARG A 125 -18.00 5.29 -6.95
CA ARG A 125 -19.22 6.11 -6.79
C ARG A 125 -20.28 5.86 -7.87
N LEU A 126 -19.93 5.15 -8.95
CA LEU A 126 -20.88 4.71 -9.97
C LEU A 126 -21.71 3.49 -9.53
N PHE A 127 -21.38 2.88 -8.39
CA PHE A 127 -22.07 1.71 -7.84
C PHE A 127 -22.98 2.11 -6.67
N PRO A 128 -24.07 1.36 -6.42
CA PRO A 128 -24.89 1.56 -5.23
C PRO A 128 -24.08 1.40 -3.94
N SER A 129 -24.22 2.36 -3.02
CA SER A 129 -23.65 2.30 -1.68
C SER A 129 -24.64 1.61 -0.73
N PRO A 130 -24.18 0.78 0.23
CA PRO A 130 -25.03 0.16 1.25
C PRO A 130 -25.63 1.18 2.24
N GLY A 131 -25.37 2.48 2.08
CA GLY A 131 -25.99 3.54 2.89
C GLY A 131 -25.38 3.68 4.29
N PHE A 132 -24.38 2.86 4.63
CA PHE A 132 -23.64 2.99 5.87
C PHE A 132 -22.76 4.24 5.83
N ALA A 133 -23.22 5.27 6.53
CA ALA A 133 -22.40 6.41 6.91
C ALA A 133 -22.02 6.19 8.38
N PRO A 134 -20.71 6.02 8.70
CA PRO A 134 -20.29 6.09 10.09
C PRO A 134 -20.83 7.40 10.67
N ASP A 135 -21.41 7.34 11.85
CA ASP A 135 -21.92 8.43 12.65
C ASP A 135 -20.77 9.30 13.23
N GLY A 136 -19.91 9.77 12.33
CA GLY A 136 -19.74 11.19 12.04
C GLY A 136 -19.01 12.09 13.03
N ARG A 137 -18.55 11.62 14.19
CA ARG A 137 -17.81 12.50 15.13
C ARG A 137 -16.57 11.85 15.72
N THR A 138 -15.64 11.47 14.86
CA THR A 138 -14.25 11.24 15.30
C THR A 138 -13.52 12.57 15.40
N GLY A 139 -12.87 12.83 16.53
CA GLY A 139 -12.07 14.05 16.72
C GLY A 139 -10.92 14.17 15.72
N ALA A 140 -10.39 15.37 15.50
CA ALA A 140 -9.30 15.61 14.55
C ALA A 140 -8.09 14.68 14.76
N GLY A 141 -7.73 14.40 16.02
CA GLY A 141 -6.66 13.48 16.36
C GLY A 141 -6.94 12.03 15.98
N GLU A 142 -8.19 11.58 16.09
CA GLU A 142 -8.59 10.22 15.70
C GLU A 142 -8.55 10.03 14.19
N GLN A 143 -9.03 11.03 13.44
CA GLN A 143 -8.95 11.05 11.98
C GLN A 143 -7.49 11.02 11.50
N LEU A 144 -6.61 11.78 12.15
CA LEU A 144 -5.18 11.76 11.84
C LEU A 144 -4.57 10.38 12.09
N VAL A 145 -4.89 9.73 13.22
CA VAL A 145 -4.40 8.38 13.55
C VAL A 145 -4.93 7.35 12.54
N ALA A 146 -6.21 7.41 12.20
CA ALA A 146 -6.81 6.55 11.18
C ALA A 146 -6.14 6.74 9.80
N ASN A 147 -5.83 7.98 9.45
CA ASN A 147 -5.14 8.29 8.22
C ASN A 147 -3.69 7.74 8.21
N LEU A 148 -2.93 7.97 9.28
CA LEU A 148 -1.59 7.39 9.44
C LEU A 148 -1.62 5.86 9.42
N HIS A 149 -2.67 5.24 9.98
CA HIS A 149 -2.86 3.80 9.92
C HIS A 149 -3.04 3.34 8.48
N GLY A 150 -3.97 3.93 7.73
CA GLY A 150 -4.17 3.61 6.31
C GLY A 150 -2.87 3.80 5.50
N ALA A 151 -2.17 4.90 5.72
CA ALA A 151 -0.94 5.20 4.99
C ALA A 151 0.23 4.27 5.33
N LEU A 152 0.45 3.95 6.61
CA LEU A 152 1.66 3.24 7.05
C LEU A 152 1.43 1.74 7.21
N VAL A 153 0.33 1.34 7.84
CA VAL A 153 0.05 -0.06 8.17
C VAL A 153 -0.41 -0.82 6.94
N GLU A 154 -1.37 -0.28 6.19
CA GLU A 154 -1.84 -0.96 4.96
C GLU A 154 -0.72 -1.08 3.95
N GLU A 155 0.06 -0.04 3.71
CA GLU A 155 1.11 -0.12 2.70
C GLU A 155 2.29 -0.99 3.13
N ALA A 156 2.57 -1.11 4.43
CA ALA A 156 3.56 -2.07 4.91
C ALA A 156 3.09 -3.52 4.73
N LEU A 157 1.86 -3.82 5.18
CA LEU A 157 1.35 -5.19 5.27
C LEU A 157 0.70 -5.71 3.98
N LEU A 158 0.07 -4.83 3.22
CA LEU A 158 -0.75 -5.18 2.05
C LEU A 158 -0.06 -4.84 0.74
N LEU A 159 0.99 -4.02 0.75
CA LEU A 159 1.78 -3.71 -0.43
C LEU A 159 3.24 -4.19 -0.31
N ALA A 160 4.02 -3.63 0.62
CA ALA A 160 5.46 -3.90 0.70
C ALA A 160 5.78 -5.37 0.90
N LEU A 161 5.20 -6.00 1.93
CA LEU A 161 5.47 -7.40 2.25
C LEU A 161 4.98 -8.35 1.12
N PRO A 162 3.72 -8.31 0.65
CA PRO A 162 3.26 -9.17 -0.44
C PRO A 162 4.06 -8.96 -1.74
N MET A 163 4.39 -7.71 -2.09
CA MET A 163 5.20 -7.44 -3.28
C MET A 163 6.62 -7.97 -3.16
N ALA A 164 7.22 -7.95 -1.96
CA ALA A 164 8.52 -8.57 -1.71
C ALA A 164 8.46 -10.09 -1.94
N VAL A 165 7.44 -10.76 -1.39
CA VAL A 165 7.20 -12.21 -1.60
C VAL A 165 7.02 -12.51 -3.09
N MET A 166 6.05 -11.88 -3.74
CA MET A 166 5.72 -12.14 -5.14
C MET A 166 6.85 -11.80 -6.10
N THR A 167 7.64 -10.76 -5.81
CA THR A 167 8.83 -10.41 -6.59
C THR A 167 9.93 -11.46 -6.46
N ARG A 168 10.20 -11.92 -5.24
CA ARG A 168 11.18 -12.97 -4.97
C ARG A 168 10.80 -14.27 -5.69
N LEU A 169 9.51 -14.61 -5.69
CA LEU A 169 8.94 -15.75 -6.40
C LEU A 169 8.75 -15.52 -7.91
N ARG A 170 9.10 -14.34 -8.44
CA ARG A 170 8.98 -13.96 -9.85
C ARG A 170 7.57 -14.09 -10.43
N TRP A 171 6.55 -13.84 -9.62
CA TRP A 171 5.16 -13.86 -10.08
C TRP A 171 4.91 -12.82 -11.16
N SER A 172 3.99 -13.12 -12.08
CA SER A 172 3.56 -12.20 -13.13
C SER A 172 2.90 -10.96 -12.52
N TRP A 173 2.83 -9.87 -13.29
CA TRP A 173 2.21 -8.64 -12.80
C TRP A 173 0.69 -8.79 -12.62
N GLN A 174 0.06 -9.68 -13.39
CA GLN A 174 -1.35 -10.02 -13.26
C GLN A 174 -1.61 -10.73 -11.93
N ALA A 175 -0.75 -11.68 -11.55
CA ALA A 175 -0.84 -12.35 -10.26
C ALA A 175 -0.61 -11.37 -9.10
N GLN A 176 0.35 -10.44 -9.24
CA GLN A 176 0.56 -9.37 -8.27
C GLN A 176 -0.68 -8.50 -8.09
N LEU A 177 -1.29 -8.05 -9.19
CA LEU A 177 -2.52 -7.27 -9.16
C LEU A 177 -3.65 -8.04 -8.46
N ALA A 178 -3.88 -9.28 -8.86
CA ALA A 178 -4.95 -10.11 -8.30
C ALA A 178 -4.80 -10.28 -6.78
N VAL A 179 -3.60 -10.59 -6.28
CA VAL A 179 -3.38 -10.75 -4.84
C VAL A 179 -3.57 -9.44 -4.09
N LEU A 180 -2.99 -8.34 -4.58
CA LEU A 180 -3.13 -7.04 -3.91
C LEU A 180 -4.59 -6.60 -3.84
N THR A 181 -5.37 -6.87 -4.90
CA THR A 181 -6.82 -6.63 -4.89
C THR A 181 -7.51 -7.53 -3.86
N VAL A 182 -7.25 -8.84 -3.85
CA VAL A 182 -7.86 -9.80 -2.91
C VAL A 182 -7.54 -9.46 -1.45
N LEU A 183 -6.33 -8.98 -1.16
CA LEU A 183 -5.97 -8.56 0.19
C LEU A 183 -6.71 -7.28 0.61
N ARG A 184 -7.05 -6.37 -0.32
CA ARG A 184 -7.68 -5.08 0.01
C ARG A 184 -9.19 -5.10 0.06
N VAL A 185 -9.82 -5.86 -0.83
CA VAL A 185 -11.28 -5.90 -0.96
C VAL A 185 -11.99 -6.20 0.38
N PRO A 186 -11.61 -7.23 1.17
CA PRO A 186 -12.38 -7.66 2.33
C PRO A 186 -12.70 -6.55 3.32
N PHE A 187 -11.73 -5.72 3.69
CA PHE A 187 -11.93 -4.61 4.62
C PHE A 187 -12.40 -3.32 3.95
N HIS A 188 -12.61 -3.32 2.63
CA HIS A 188 -13.24 -2.23 1.87
C HIS A 188 -14.69 -2.55 1.47
N LEU A 189 -15.21 -3.73 1.76
CA LEU A 189 -16.57 -4.14 1.37
C LEU A 189 -17.68 -3.27 1.98
N TYR A 190 -17.38 -2.46 3.00
CA TYR A 190 -18.31 -1.45 3.53
C TYR A 190 -18.67 -0.37 2.50
N TYR A 191 -17.92 -0.24 1.40
CA TYR A 191 -18.28 0.61 0.26
C TYR A 191 -19.29 -0.04 -0.70
N GLY A 192 -19.73 -1.27 -0.45
CA GLY A 192 -20.60 -2.01 -1.37
C GLY A 192 -19.82 -2.75 -2.46
N TYR A 193 -20.53 -3.21 -3.49
CA TYR A 193 -19.94 -3.95 -4.62
C TYR A 193 -18.90 -3.13 -5.41
N GLY A 194 -19.00 -1.80 -5.36
CA GLY A 194 -18.02 -0.90 -5.96
C GLY A 194 -16.60 -1.03 -5.39
N ALA A 195 -16.44 -1.63 -4.19
CA ALA A 195 -15.15 -1.88 -3.57
C ALA A 195 -14.21 -2.72 -4.44
N LEU A 196 -14.74 -3.68 -5.20
CA LEU A 196 -13.93 -4.47 -6.13
C LEU A 196 -13.34 -3.59 -7.23
N ALA A 197 -14.16 -2.74 -7.87
CA ALA A 197 -13.71 -1.83 -8.91
C ALA A 197 -12.68 -0.82 -8.38
N LEU A 198 -12.92 -0.26 -7.19
CA LEU A 198 -11.97 0.58 -6.45
C LEU A 198 -10.62 -0.12 -6.32
N CYS A 199 -10.59 -1.31 -5.71
CA CYS A 199 -9.35 -1.99 -5.39
C CYS A 199 -8.60 -2.47 -6.64
N VAL A 200 -9.29 -2.88 -7.71
CA VAL A 200 -8.63 -3.26 -8.97
C VAL A 200 -7.92 -2.06 -9.60
N ILE A 201 -8.61 -0.93 -9.74
CA ILE A 201 -8.06 0.28 -10.37
C ILE A 201 -6.91 0.85 -9.54
N TRP A 202 -7.13 0.96 -8.23
CA TRP A 202 -6.12 1.44 -7.30
C TRP A 202 -4.86 0.56 -7.36
N MET A 203 -5.01 -0.77 -7.26
CA MET A 203 -3.87 -1.68 -7.28
C MET A 203 -3.19 -1.76 -8.65
N ALA A 204 -3.90 -1.55 -9.75
CA ALA A 204 -3.29 -1.44 -11.07
C ALA A 204 -2.31 -0.25 -11.13
N GLY A 205 -2.73 0.91 -10.59
CA GLY A 205 -1.86 2.07 -10.43
C GLY A 205 -0.63 1.76 -9.57
N TYR A 206 -0.84 1.06 -8.46
CA TYR A 206 0.25 0.71 -7.54
C TYR A 206 1.26 -0.27 -8.15
N VAL A 207 0.79 -1.34 -8.81
CA VAL A 207 1.66 -2.29 -9.53
C VAL A 207 2.48 -1.57 -10.60
N LEU A 208 1.86 -0.68 -11.37
CA LEU A 208 2.54 0.10 -12.41
C LEU A 208 3.69 0.95 -11.83
N VAL A 209 3.44 1.66 -10.73
CA VAL A 209 4.45 2.51 -10.09
C VAL A 209 5.51 1.63 -9.40
N TYR A 210 5.12 0.61 -8.65
CA TYR A 210 6.03 -0.20 -7.83
C TYR A 210 7.03 -0.95 -8.70
N ARG A 211 6.60 -1.46 -9.85
CA ARG A 211 7.51 -2.12 -10.81
C ARG A 211 8.62 -1.20 -11.32
N ARG A 212 8.39 0.11 -11.34
CA ARG A 212 9.39 1.10 -11.76
C ARG A 212 10.23 1.63 -10.62
N THR A 213 9.63 1.89 -9.46
CA THR A 213 10.33 2.53 -8.32
C THR A 213 10.92 1.56 -7.33
N ARG A 214 10.24 0.41 -7.10
CA ARG A 214 10.52 -0.54 -6.01
C ARG A 214 10.55 0.13 -4.63
N LEU A 215 9.83 1.24 -4.46
CA LEU A 215 9.78 2.03 -3.24
C LEU A 215 8.38 2.00 -2.64
N VAL A 216 8.24 1.75 -1.34
CA VAL A 216 6.92 1.74 -0.68
C VAL A 216 6.45 3.15 -0.27
N TRP A 217 7.36 4.02 0.17
CA TRP A 217 6.96 5.31 0.75
C TRP A 217 6.15 6.22 -0.18
N PRO A 218 6.31 6.23 -1.53
CA PRO A 218 5.45 7.04 -2.38
C PRO A 218 3.96 6.66 -2.29
N PHE A 219 3.69 5.37 -2.04
CA PHE A 219 2.33 4.86 -1.82
C PHE A 219 1.78 5.29 -0.46
N MET A 220 2.63 5.23 0.58
CA MET A 220 2.28 5.74 1.91
C MET A 220 1.91 7.22 1.85
N LEU A 221 2.71 8.03 1.14
CA LEU A 221 2.43 9.45 0.95
C LEU A 221 1.16 9.67 0.14
N ALA A 222 0.98 8.95 -0.97
CA ALA A 222 -0.22 9.06 -1.79
C ALA A 222 -1.49 8.77 -0.98
N HIS A 223 -1.49 7.65 -0.24
CA HIS A 223 -2.58 7.23 0.63
C HIS A 223 -2.86 8.28 1.71
N PHE A 224 -1.82 8.74 2.42
CA PHE A 224 -1.94 9.78 3.45
C PHE A 224 -2.56 11.07 2.90
N VAL A 225 -2.12 11.51 1.73
CA VAL A 225 -2.59 12.75 1.10
C VAL A 225 -4.03 12.61 0.63
N TYR A 226 -4.42 11.47 0.06
CA TYR A 226 -5.80 11.23 -0.35
C TYR A 226 -6.76 11.30 0.82
N ASN A 227 -6.48 10.57 1.90
CA ASN A 227 -7.28 10.62 3.10
C ASN A 227 -7.28 12.04 3.71
N SER A 228 -6.13 12.71 3.77
CA SER A 228 -6.03 14.09 4.28
C SER A 228 -6.88 15.08 3.47
N ALA A 229 -6.89 14.93 2.14
CA ALA A 229 -7.66 15.78 1.25
C ALA A 229 -9.19 15.61 1.41
N HIS A 230 -9.63 14.58 2.12
CA HIS A 230 -11.04 14.30 2.41
C HIS A 230 -11.37 14.35 3.91
N ALA A 231 -10.39 14.63 4.78
CA ALA A 231 -10.57 14.57 6.23
C ALA A 231 -10.91 15.93 6.84
N ASP A 232 -11.71 15.92 7.90
CA ASP A 232 -12.27 17.14 8.49
C ASP A 232 -11.27 17.96 9.32
N TYR A 233 -10.14 17.37 9.70
CA TYR A 233 -9.10 18.03 10.49
C TYR A 233 -8.29 19.08 9.73
N LEU A 234 -8.39 19.14 8.40
CA LEU A 234 -7.74 20.19 7.61
C LEU A 234 -8.74 21.28 7.22
N PRO A 235 -8.32 22.55 7.07
CA PRO A 235 -9.15 23.58 6.47
C PRO A 235 -9.57 23.21 5.02
N PRO A 236 -10.79 23.51 4.56
CA PRO A 236 -11.26 23.15 3.21
C PRO A 236 -10.34 23.61 2.08
N ALA A 237 -9.76 24.82 2.18
CA ALA A 237 -8.81 25.32 1.19
C ALA A 237 -7.56 24.45 1.08
N LEU A 238 -7.03 23.97 2.22
CA LEU A 238 -5.85 23.11 2.23
C LEU A 238 -6.15 21.72 1.67
N ARG A 239 -7.34 21.16 1.97
CA ARG A 239 -7.82 19.89 1.39
C ARG A 239 -7.84 19.95 -0.14
N LEU A 240 -8.45 21.01 -0.68
CA LEU A 240 -8.54 21.24 -2.13
C LEU A 240 -7.16 21.40 -2.76
N LEU A 241 -6.30 22.23 -2.19
CA LEU A 241 -4.94 22.46 -2.70
C LEU A 241 -4.11 21.18 -2.73
N LEU A 242 -4.17 20.37 -1.65
CA LEU A 242 -3.47 19.08 -1.58
C LEU A 242 -3.96 18.11 -2.66
N GLY A 243 -5.29 17.96 -2.79
CA GLY A 243 -5.88 17.07 -3.78
C GLY A 243 -5.54 17.48 -5.22
N LEU A 244 -5.71 18.76 -5.55
CA LEU A 244 -5.40 19.30 -6.88
C LEU A 244 -3.91 19.16 -7.22
N ALA A 245 -3.01 19.46 -6.28
CA ALA A 245 -1.57 19.35 -6.52
C ALA A 245 -1.15 17.92 -6.89
N PHE A 246 -1.62 16.91 -6.16
CA PHE A 246 -1.31 15.51 -6.45
C PHE A 246 -2.01 15.02 -7.72
N TRP A 247 -3.25 15.45 -7.98
CA TRP A 247 -3.96 15.12 -9.21
C TRP A 247 -3.24 15.65 -10.45
N ILE A 248 -2.90 16.94 -10.47
CA ILE A 248 -2.18 17.59 -11.58
C ILE A 248 -0.80 16.94 -11.75
N GLY A 249 -0.07 16.73 -10.66
CA GLY A 249 1.22 16.05 -10.67
C GLY A 249 1.13 14.64 -11.24
N GLY A 250 0.08 13.89 -10.89
CA GLY A 250 -0.19 12.54 -11.36
C GLY A 250 -0.42 12.51 -12.86
N VAL A 251 -1.28 13.39 -13.37
CA VAL A 251 -1.58 13.52 -14.81
C VAL A 251 -0.32 13.91 -15.59
N ALA A 252 0.39 14.95 -15.16
CA ALA A 252 1.62 15.41 -15.84
C ALA A 252 2.70 14.32 -15.87
N THR A 253 2.86 13.59 -14.77
CA THR A 253 3.81 12.47 -14.68
C THR A 253 3.40 11.31 -15.60
N LEU A 254 2.11 10.94 -15.63
CA LEU A 254 1.61 9.87 -16.48
C LEU A 254 1.77 10.18 -17.97
N VAL A 255 1.47 11.41 -18.40
CA VAL A 255 1.70 11.88 -19.78
C VAL A 255 3.16 11.71 -20.17
N ARG A 256 4.09 12.07 -19.26
CA ARG A 256 5.53 11.92 -19.51
C ARG A 256 5.97 10.47 -19.61
N ILE A 257 5.39 9.56 -18.80
CA ILE A 257 5.62 8.11 -18.90
C ILE A 257 5.18 7.62 -20.29
N VAL A 258 3.98 7.99 -20.75
CA VAL A 258 3.43 7.57 -22.04
C VAL A 258 4.30 8.07 -23.20
N ARG A 259 4.72 9.34 -23.18
CA ARG A 259 5.61 9.91 -24.20
C ARG A 259 6.95 9.17 -24.26
N PHE A 260 7.54 8.87 -23.11
CA PHE A 260 8.82 8.15 -23.04
C PHE A 260 8.70 6.73 -23.61
N VAL A 261 7.62 6.00 -23.30
CA VAL A 261 7.38 4.65 -23.83
C VAL A 261 7.23 4.67 -25.35
N ARG A 262 6.48 5.65 -25.90
CA ARG A 262 6.29 5.78 -27.35
C ARG A 262 7.59 6.12 -28.10
N ALA A 263 8.48 6.90 -27.50
CA ALA A 263 9.74 7.29 -28.12
C ALA A 263 10.79 6.15 -28.15
N ALA A 264 10.55 5.06 -27.42
CA ALA A 264 11.44 3.90 -27.36
C ALA A 264 11.01 2.74 -28.30
N GLN A 265 9.91 2.92 -29.03
CA GLN A 265 9.39 1.98 -30.04
C GLN A 265 9.75 2.49 -31.43
#